data_AF-A0A822DLN7-F1
#
_entry.id   AF-A0A822DLN7-F1
#
_cell.length_a   1.000
_cell.length_b   1.000
_cell.length_c   1.000
_cell.angle_alpha   90.00
_cell.angle_beta   90.00
_cell.angle_gamma   90.00
#
_symmetry.space_group_name_H-M   'P 1'
#
loop_
_entity.id
_entity.type
_entity.pdbx_description
1 polymer ?
#
loop_
_entity_poly.entity_id
_entity_poly.type
_entity_poly.pdbx_seq_one_letter_code
_entity_poly.pdbx_strand_id
1 'polypeptide(L)'
;MGLLEDDAQWDGTMTEAATVQSPARLRNLFVILLLTCGPSNPGQLWESYKESLTEDIPIQARRENPGIVLDYTPDMFNQTLIILEDEALGMAGKDLKQLGLPTPQRTLGDRLSREMLRETSYDLNDLNEYISANKPLLLPDQRAAYNDILDRINRKAGGIIFLDAPGGTGKIFVINLLLAKIRQQSKIAIAVASSGIAATLLHGGRTAHSTLKLPLNLTQCEAPLCNI
;
A
#
# COMPACT_ATOMS: atom_id res chain seq x y z
N MET A 1 -7.29 -6.14 -28.59
CA MET A 1 -7.93 -7.44 -28.82
C MET A 1 -8.90 -7.66 -27.68
N GLY A 2 -10.13 -7.18 -27.83
CA GLY A 2 -11.18 -7.29 -26.83
C GLY A 2 -11.89 -8.63 -26.96
N LEU A 3 -11.82 -9.43 -25.91
CA LEU A 3 -12.77 -10.51 -25.66
C LEU A 3 -13.82 -9.89 -24.74
N LEU A 4 -15.06 -9.88 -25.19
CA LEU A 4 -16.23 -9.55 -24.36
C LEU A 4 -16.35 -10.66 -23.32
N GLU A 5 -15.64 -10.53 -22.20
CA GLU A 5 -15.92 -11.31 -21.00
C GLU A 5 -17.28 -10.83 -20.48
N ASP A 6 -18.28 -11.71 -20.59
CA ASP A 6 -19.62 -11.46 -20.07
C ASP A 6 -19.52 -11.37 -18.54
N ASP A 7 -19.97 -10.25 -17.96
CA ASP A 7 -19.96 -10.01 -16.51
C ASP A 7 -20.69 -11.14 -15.74
N ALA A 8 -21.53 -11.93 -16.43
CA ALA A 8 -22.16 -13.15 -15.92
C ALA A 8 -21.17 -14.19 -15.35
N GLN A 9 -19.94 -14.27 -15.87
CA GLN A 9 -18.94 -15.20 -15.36
C GLN A 9 -18.44 -14.81 -13.96
N TRP A 10 -18.32 -13.52 -13.70
CA TRP A 10 -17.89 -12.99 -12.39
C TRP A 10 -18.99 -13.18 -11.36
N ASP A 11 -20.24 -12.96 -11.75
CA ASP A 11 -21.42 -13.21 -10.92
C ASP A 11 -21.55 -14.70 -10.58
N GLY A 12 -21.38 -15.60 -11.56
CA GLY A 12 -21.34 -17.03 -11.31
C GLY A 12 -20.24 -17.45 -10.33
N THR A 13 -19.02 -16.92 -10.53
CA THR A 13 -17.86 -17.20 -9.67
C THR A 13 -18.08 -16.71 -8.24
N MET A 14 -18.58 -15.48 -8.08
CA MET A 14 -18.86 -14.89 -6.76
C MET A 14 -20.02 -15.60 -6.06
N THR A 15 -21.04 -16.03 -6.78
CA THR A 15 -22.17 -16.80 -6.25
C THR A 15 -21.70 -18.13 -5.67
N GLU A 16 -20.88 -18.88 -6.41
CA GLU A 16 -20.33 -20.14 -5.91
C GLU A 16 -19.45 -19.91 -4.69
N ALA A 17 -18.50 -18.97 -4.79
CA ALA A 17 -17.58 -18.66 -3.70
C ALA A 17 -18.29 -18.21 -2.42
N ALA A 18 -19.37 -17.42 -2.53
CA ALA A 18 -20.14 -16.95 -1.39
C ALA A 18 -20.81 -18.09 -0.60
N THR A 19 -21.03 -19.26 -1.21
CA THR A 19 -21.63 -20.42 -0.51
C THR A 19 -20.61 -21.28 0.23
N VAL A 20 -19.32 -21.22 -0.15
CA VAL A 20 -18.29 -22.15 0.32
C VAL A 20 -17.18 -21.45 1.11
N GLN A 21 -16.92 -20.17 0.84
CA GLN A 21 -15.77 -19.46 1.39
C GLN A 21 -16.13 -18.57 2.59
N SER A 22 -15.16 -18.39 3.50
CA SER A 22 -15.26 -17.37 4.54
C SER A 22 -15.24 -15.95 3.94
N PRO A 23 -15.87 -14.95 4.57
CA PRO A 23 -15.90 -13.57 4.08
C PRO A 23 -14.51 -12.98 3.76
N ALA A 24 -13.48 -13.30 4.55
CA ALA A 24 -12.11 -12.87 4.27
C ALA A 24 -11.54 -13.43 2.95
N ARG A 25 -11.83 -14.69 2.63
CA ARG A 25 -11.42 -15.32 1.36
C ARG A 25 -12.23 -14.80 0.19
N LEU A 26 -13.52 -14.55 0.42
CA LEU A 26 -14.42 -13.96 -0.56
C LEU A 26 -13.98 -12.53 -0.93
N ARG A 27 -13.58 -11.71 0.05
CA ARG A 27 -12.99 -10.37 -0.18
C ARG A 27 -11.72 -10.44 -1.02
N ASN A 28 -10.84 -11.40 -0.71
CA ASN A 28 -9.61 -11.59 -1.47
C ASN A 28 -9.87 -11.95 -2.94
N LEU A 29 -10.79 -12.89 -3.20
CA LEU A 29 -11.22 -13.25 -4.54
C LEU A 29 -11.82 -12.04 -5.28
N PHE A 30 -12.67 -11.29 -4.61
CA PHE A 30 -13.29 -10.08 -5.16
C PHE A 30 -12.23 -9.06 -5.61
N VAL A 31 -11.22 -8.78 -4.77
CA VAL A 31 -10.12 -7.87 -5.12
C VAL A 31 -9.31 -8.40 -6.32
N ILE A 32 -9.03 -9.70 -6.36
CA ILE A 32 -8.33 -10.31 -7.50
C ILE A 32 -9.12 -10.08 -8.79
N LEU A 33 -10.43 -10.37 -8.80
CA LEU A 33 -11.29 -10.17 -9.98
C LEU A 33 -11.26 -8.71 -10.46
N LEU A 34 -11.34 -7.74 -9.55
CA LEU A 34 -11.24 -6.32 -9.90
C LEU A 34 -9.89 -5.96 -10.53
N LEU A 35 -8.80 -6.53 -10.03
CA LEU A 35 -7.45 -6.20 -10.47
C LEU A 35 -7.06 -6.88 -11.79
N THR A 36 -7.46 -8.15 -11.97
CA THR A 36 -7.01 -8.98 -13.10
C THR A 36 -7.98 -9.00 -14.25
N CYS A 37 -9.29 -9.02 -13.97
CA CYS A 37 -10.32 -9.20 -14.98
C CYS A 37 -10.95 -7.86 -15.39
N GLY A 38 -11.03 -6.89 -14.46
CA GLY A 38 -11.56 -5.55 -14.76
C GLY A 38 -13.02 -5.60 -15.21
N PRO A 39 -13.96 -6.02 -14.35
CA PRO A 39 -15.37 -6.18 -14.70
C PRO A 39 -15.97 -4.88 -15.23
N SER A 40 -16.97 -4.99 -16.11
CA SER A 40 -17.53 -3.82 -16.81
C SER A 40 -18.29 -2.89 -15.85
N ASN A 41 -18.93 -3.45 -14.83
CA ASN A 41 -19.59 -2.69 -13.76
C ASN A 41 -19.20 -3.18 -12.34
N PRO A 42 -18.02 -2.74 -11.83
CA PRO A 42 -17.55 -3.09 -10.49
C PRO A 42 -18.53 -2.69 -9.37
N GLY A 43 -19.23 -1.56 -9.55
CA GLY A 43 -20.20 -1.06 -8.58
C GLY A 43 -21.41 -1.96 -8.44
N GLN A 44 -21.94 -2.48 -9.55
CA GLN A 44 -23.04 -3.44 -9.50
C GLN A 44 -22.62 -4.76 -8.85
N LEU A 45 -21.41 -5.25 -9.16
CA LEU A 45 -20.87 -6.46 -8.53
C LEU A 45 -20.72 -6.27 -7.01
N TRP A 46 -20.25 -5.10 -6.57
CA TRP A 46 -20.23 -4.74 -5.15
C TRP A 46 -21.64 -4.76 -4.53
N GLU A 47 -22.63 -4.12 -5.16
CA GLU A 47 -23.99 -4.08 -4.61
C GLU A 47 -24.61 -5.47 -4.47
N SER A 48 -24.33 -6.40 -5.40
CA SER A 48 -24.80 -7.79 -5.34
C SER A 48 -24.20 -8.59 -4.18
N TYR A 49 -22.93 -8.36 -3.83
CA TYR A 49 -22.17 -9.20 -2.89
C TYR A 49 -21.75 -8.52 -1.59
N LYS A 50 -22.02 -7.22 -1.41
CA LYS A 50 -21.57 -6.45 -0.22
C LYS A 50 -21.99 -7.07 1.11
N GLU A 51 -23.15 -7.72 1.18
CA GLU A 51 -23.62 -8.39 2.41
C GLU A 51 -22.77 -9.62 2.71
N SER A 52 -22.58 -10.53 1.74
CA SER A 52 -21.70 -11.70 1.88
C SER A 52 -20.25 -11.31 2.19
N LEU A 53 -19.77 -10.20 1.61
CA LEU A 53 -18.44 -9.65 1.89
C LEU A 53 -18.31 -9.03 3.28
N THR A 54 -19.42 -8.70 3.95
CA THR A 54 -19.47 -8.01 5.25
C THR A 54 -19.92 -8.92 6.39
N GLU A 55 -20.34 -10.15 6.10
CA GLU A 55 -21.01 -11.07 7.03
C GLU A 55 -20.26 -11.29 8.36
N ASP A 56 -18.92 -11.29 8.36
CA ASP A 56 -18.11 -11.51 9.56
C ASP A 56 -18.01 -10.29 10.50
N ILE A 57 -18.22 -9.08 9.99
CA ILE A 57 -18.13 -7.83 10.75
C ILE A 57 -19.16 -7.75 11.90
N PRO A 58 -20.48 -7.95 11.67
CA PRO A 58 -21.45 -7.95 12.75
C PRO A 58 -21.25 -9.12 13.73
N ILE A 59 -20.76 -10.27 13.25
CA ILE A 59 -20.45 -11.43 14.11
C ILE A 59 -19.35 -11.07 15.09
N GLN A 60 -18.33 -10.35 14.64
CA GLN A 60 -17.23 -9.89 15.49
C GLN A 60 -17.71 -8.86 16.53
N ALA A 61 -18.53 -7.89 16.11
CA ALA A 61 -19.13 -6.92 17.03
C ALA A 61 -20.03 -7.58 18.09
N ARG A 62 -20.73 -8.67 17.73
CA ARG A 62 -21.59 -9.43 18.66
C ARG A 62 -20.78 -10.23 19.69
N ARG A 63 -19.56 -10.68 19.35
CA ARG A 63 -18.66 -11.32 20.32
C ARG A 63 -18.22 -10.33 21.40
N GLU A 64 -18.07 -9.06 21.04
CA GLU A 64 -17.70 -7.99 21.95
C GLU A 64 -18.89 -7.46 22.76
N ASN A 65 -20.11 -7.49 22.19
CA ASN A 65 -21.36 -7.07 22.84
C ASN A 65 -22.49 -8.10 22.65
N PRO A 66 -22.60 -9.11 23.53
CA PRO A 66 -23.61 -10.16 23.42
C PRO A 66 -24.99 -9.63 23.84
N GLY A 67 -25.71 -9.03 22.89
CA GLY A 67 -27.06 -8.50 23.09
C GLY A 67 -27.59 -7.64 21.94
N ILE A 68 -26.72 -7.19 21.04
CA ILE A 68 -27.12 -6.36 19.90
C ILE A 68 -27.50 -7.26 18.72
N VAL A 69 -28.72 -7.09 18.21
CA VAL A 69 -29.12 -7.55 16.86
C VAL A 69 -28.71 -6.43 15.91
N LEU A 70 -27.76 -6.70 15.03
CA LEU A 70 -27.29 -5.72 14.05
C LEU A 70 -27.79 -6.15 12.67
N ASP A 71 -28.69 -5.36 12.11
CA ASP A 71 -28.84 -5.28 10.66
C ASP A 71 -27.56 -4.69 10.06
N TYR A 72 -27.32 -4.94 8.77
CA TYR A 72 -26.20 -4.30 8.09
C TYR A 72 -26.33 -2.78 8.16
N THR A 73 -25.30 -2.13 8.71
CA THR A 73 -25.23 -0.68 8.79
C THR A 73 -24.31 -0.13 7.68
N PRO A 74 -24.52 1.13 7.24
CA PRO A 74 -23.60 1.79 6.32
C PRO A 74 -22.15 1.78 6.81
N ASP A 75 -21.93 1.87 8.13
CA ASP A 75 -20.59 1.81 8.74
C ASP A 75 -19.90 0.47 8.54
N MET A 76 -20.65 -0.64 8.59
CA MET A 76 -20.10 -1.98 8.32
C MET A 76 -19.69 -2.14 6.87
N PHE A 77 -20.51 -1.67 5.93
CA PHE A 77 -20.14 -1.65 4.52
C PHE A 77 -18.92 -0.77 4.26
N ASN A 78 -18.84 0.38 4.94
CA ASN A 78 -17.67 1.23 4.89
C ASN A 78 -16.42 0.53 5.43
N GLN A 79 -16.54 -0.22 6.52
CA GLN A 79 -15.44 -1.02 7.07
C GLN A 79 -14.99 -2.11 6.09
N THR A 80 -15.92 -2.79 5.41
CA THR A 80 -15.62 -3.74 4.34
C THR A 80 -14.89 -3.04 3.18
N LEU A 81 -15.33 -1.85 2.75
CA LEU A 81 -14.64 -1.06 1.74
C LEU A 81 -13.21 -0.67 2.16
N ILE A 82 -12.97 -0.38 3.44
CA ILE A 82 -11.61 -0.12 3.96
C ILE A 82 -10.73 -1.36 3.78
N ILE A 83 -11.22 -2.54 4.15
CA ILE A 83 -10.51 -3.81 4.03
C ILE A 83 -10.19 -4.11 2.56
N LEU A 84 -11.18 -3.97 1.67
CA LEU A 84 -11.00 -4.17 0.23
C LEU A 84 -9.97 -3.21 -0.36
N GLU A 85 -10.01 -1.94 0.05
CA GLU A 85 -9.02 -0.96 -0.42
C GLU A 85 -7.61 -1.34 0.03
N ASP A 86 -7.44 -1.74 1.30
CA ASP A 86 -6.14 -2.15 1.83
C ASP A 86 -5.57 -3.37 1.11
N GLU A 87 -6.41 -4.37 0.79
CA GLU A 87 -6.02 -5.51 -0.03
C GLU A 87 -5.62 -5.10 -1.46
N ALA A 88 -6.44 -4.28 -2.13
CA ALA A 88 -6.16 -3.83 -3.50
C ALA A 88 -4.85 -3.02 -3.61
N LEU A 89 -4.60 -2.17 -2.61
CA LEU A 89 -3.36 -1.41 -2.49
C LEU A 89 -2.16 -2.31 -2.21
N GLY A 90 -2.33 -3.32 -1.35
CA GLY A 90 -1.28 -4.30 -1.05
C GLY A 90 -0.87 -5.11 -2.28
N MET A 91 -1.84 -5.49 -3.13
CA MET A 91 -1.59 -6.29 -4.32
C MET A 91 -1.07 -5.47 -5.51
N ALA A 92 -1.67 -4.32 -5.80
CA ALA A 92 -1.41 -3.58 -7.05
C ALA A 92 -1.25 -2.06 -6.86
N GLY A 93 -1.31 -1.55 -5.64
CA GLY A 93 -1.17 -0.13 -5.35
C GLY A 93 -2.31 0.75 -5.88
N LYS A 94 -3.43 0.16 -6.28
CA LYS A 94 -4.62 0.88 -6.78
C LYS A 94 -5.61 1.14 -5.66
N ASP A 95 -6.22 2.32 -5.67
CA ASP A 95 -7.32 2.66 -4.76
C ASP A 95 -8.68 2.19 -5.30
N LEU A 96 -9.72 2.13 -4.46
CA LEU A 96 -11.02 1.63 -4.89
C LEU A 96 -11.68 2.54 -5.95
N LYS A 97 -11.37 3.84 -5.93
CA LYS A 97 -11.87 4.78 -6.93
C LYS A 97 -11.35 4.44 -8.33
N GLN A 98 -10.09 4.03 -8.44
CA GLN A 98 -9.48 3.54 -9.69
C GLN A 98 -10.08 2.21 -10.16
N LEU A 99 -10.66 1.43 -9.25
CA LEU A 99 -11.34 0.17 -9.54
C LEU A 99 -12.84 0.34 -9.75
N GLY A 100 -13.36 1.56 -9.83
CA GLY A 100 -14.78 1.83 -10.08
C GLY A 100 -15.69 1.62 -8.87
N LEU A 101 -15.14 1.63 -7.65
CA LEU A 101 -15.87 1.41 -6.40
C LEU A 101 -16.01 2.68 -5.55
N PRO A 102 -16.96 2.70 -4.59
CA PRO A 102 -17.10 3.79 -3.63
C PRO A 102 -15.81 4.00 -2.81
N THR A 103 -15.45 5.26 -2.58
CA THR A 103 -14.29 5.60 -1.76
C THR A 103 -14.62 5.42 -0.27
N PRO A 104 -13.84 4.66 0.50
CA PRO A 104 -14.10 4.46 1.91
C PRO A 104 -13.88 5.73 2.73
N GLN A 105 -14.74 5.96 3.70
CA GLN A 105 -14.61 7.00 4.72
C GLN A 105 -13.71 6.48 5.85
N ARG A 106 -12.41 6.82 5.78
CA ARG A 106 -11.46 6.47 6.84
C ARG A 106 -11.41 7.51 7.96
N THR A 107 -11.47 7.05 9.21
CA THR A 107 -11.11 7.85 10.38
C THR A 107 -9.59 8.07 10.45
N LEU A 108 -9.13 8.95 11.35
CA LEU A 108 -7.69 9.14 11.58
C LEU A 108 -7.00 7.84 12.04
N GLY A 109 -7.69 7.04 12.87
CA GLY A 109 -7.18 5.75 13.37
C GLY A 109 -6.97 4.73 12.25
N ASP A 110 -7.91 4.64 11.31
CA ASP A 110 -7.81 3.72 10.16
C ASP A 110 -6.65 4.09 9.25
N ARG A 111 -6.44 5.40 9.02
CA ARG A 111 -5.32 5.89 8.19
C ARG A 111 -3.96 5.54 8.80
N LEU A 112 -3.82 5.71 10.12
CA LEU A 112 -2.59 5.36 10.84
C LEU A 112 -2.35 3.86 10.77
N SER A 113 -3.39 3.06 11.02
CA SER A 113 -3.31 1.58 10.98
C SER A 113 -2.87 1.09 9.60
N ARG A 114 -3.41 1.65 8.53
CA ARG A 114 -3.00 1.33 7.15
C ARG A 114 -1.56 1.69 6.85
N GLU A 115 -1.13 2.92 7.16
CA GLU A 115 0.26 3.32 6.88
C GLU A 115 1.25 2.52 7.75
N MET A 116 0.85 2.13 8.97
CA MET A 116 1.61 1.20 9.80
C MET A 116 1.69 -0.20 9.18
N LEU A 117 0.56 -0.79 8.77
CA LEU A 117 0.51 -2.10 8.12
C LEU A 117 1.40 -2.12 6.89
N ARG A 118 1.28 -1.11 6.03
CA ARG A 118 2.13 -0.96 4.83
C ARG A 118 3.62 -0.93 5.15
N GLU A 119 4.02 -0.22 6.21
CA GLU A 119 5.43 -0.11 6.58
C GLU A 119 5.96 -1.33 7.36
N THR A 120 5.07 -2.25 7.77
CA THR A 120 5.42 -3.46 8.53
C THR A 120 5.16 -4.77 7.79
N SER A 121 4.44 -4.73 6.65
CA SER A 121 4.05 -5.90 5.84
C SER A 121 5.13 -6.36 4.85
N TYR A 122 6.40 -6.04 5.07
CA TYR A 122 7.47 -6.52 4.20
C TYR A 122 7.83 -7.98 4.52
N ASP A 123 8.11 -8.79 3.49
CA ASP A 123 8.60 -10.14 3.68
C ASP A 123 10.01 -10.11 4.29
N LEU A 124 10.16 -10.70 5.48
CA LEU A 124 11.43 -10.71 6.20
C LEU A 124 12.48 -11.60 5.52
N ASN A 125 12.07 -12.65 4.81
CA ASN A 125 12.98 -13.52 4.07
C ASN A 125 13.55 -12.78 2.86
N ASP A 126 12.70 -12.12 2.06
CA ASP A 126 13.12 -11.32 0.92
C ASP A 126 14.08 -10.20 1.34
N LEU A 127 13.77 -9.53 2.45
CA LEU A 127 14.64 -8.50 3.03
C LEU A 127 15.99 -9.08 3.49
N ASN A 128 16.00 -10.23 4.15
CA ASN A 128 17.23 -10.88 4.59
C ASN A 128 18.09 -11.32 3.39
N GLU A 129 17.47 -11.91 2.37
CA GLU A 129 18.15 -12.31 1.14
C GLU A 129 18.76 -11.08 0.46
N TYR A 130 17.96 -10.02 0.24
CA TYR A 130 18.43 -8.76 -0.32
C TYR A 130 19.61 -8.18 0.46
N ILE A 131 19.54 -8.10 1.80
CA ILE A 131 20.62 -7.55 2.63
C ILE A 131 21.87 -8.42 2.52
N SER A 132 21.74 -9.75 2.58
CA SER A 132 22.89 -10.66 2.53
C SER A 132 23.61 -10.62 1.19
N ALA A 133 22.88 -10.47 0.08
CA ALA A 133 23.45 -10.33 -1.26
C ALA A 133 24.11 -8.95 -1.47
N ASN A 134 23.51 -7.88 -0.97
CA ASN A 134 23.92 -6.51 -1.32
C ASN A 134 24.91 -5.88 -0.32
N LYS A 135 24.85 -6.24 0.96
CA LYS A 135 25.77 -5.69 1.99
C LYS A 135 27.26 -5.92 1.66
N PRO A 136 27.69 -7.09 1.13
CA PRO A 136 29.08 -7.30 0.75
C PRO A 136 29.58 -6.39 -0.38
N LEU A 137 28.68 -5.93 -1.26
CA LEU A 137 28.98 -5.11 -2.43
C LEU A 137 29.27 -3.64 -2.09
N LEU A 138 29.04 -3.22 -0.84
CA LEU A 138 29.35 -1.86 -0.40
C LEU A 138 30.84 -1.56 -0.53
N LEU A 139 31.16 -0.50 -1.27
CA LEU A 139 32.49 0.11 -1.29
C LEU A 139 32.88 0.64 0.10
N PRO A 140 34.18 0.82 0.39
CA PRO A 140 34.65 1.25 1.70
C PRO A 140 33.94 2.50 2.25
N ASP A 141 33.82 3.56 1.44
CA ASP A 141 33.19 4.82 1.85
C ASP A 141 31.68 4.66 2.07
N GLN A 142 31.01 3.91 1.19
CA GLN A 142 29.59 3.58 1.33
C GLN A 142 29.32 2.77 2.59
N ARG A 143 30.23 1.83 2.91
CA ARG A 143 30.15 0.99 4.11
C ARG A 143 30.36 1.80 5.37
N ALA A 144 31.29 2.76 5.35
CA ALA A 144 31.49 3.69 6.46
C ALA A 144 30.22 4.50 6.74
N ALA A 145 29.63 5.12 5.70
CA ALA A 145 28.38 5.87 5.83
C ALA A 145 27.21 4.99 6.30
N TYR A 146 27.06 3.80 5.72
CA TYR A 146 26.03 2.84 6.09
C TYR A 146 26.11 2.45 7.59
N ASN A 147 27.31 2.13 8.08
CA ASN A 147 27.50 1.74 9.48
C ASN A 147 27.25 2.92 10.44
N ASP A 148 27.76 4.11 10.12
CA ASP A 148 27.58 5.30 10.96
C ASP A 148 26.10 5.68 11.12
N ILE A 149 25.36 5.66 10.00
CA ILE A 149 23.92 5.93 10.00
C ILE A 149 23.17 4.86 10.82
N LEU A 150 23.49 3.57 10.64
CA LEU A 150 22.85 2.50 11.41
C LEU A 150 23.14 2.60 12.91
N ASP A 151 24.38 2.89 13.30
CA ASP A 151 24.76 3.03 14.70
C ASP A 151 24.01 4.19 15.35
N ARG A 152 23.85 5.31 14.64
CA ARG A 152 23.07 6.45 15.12
C ARG A 152 21.60 6.11 15.31
N ILE A 153 21.00 5.35 14.38
CA ILE A 153 19.62 4.85 14.48
C ILE A 153 19.47 3.90 15.67
N ASN A 154 20.40 2.96 15.85
CA ASN A 154 20.38 1.99 16.95
C ASN A 154 20.50 2.66 18.32
N ARG A 155 21.29 3.74 18.42
CA ARG A 155 21.43 4.56 19.63
C ARG A 155 20.24 5.51 19.86
N LYS A 156 19.27 5.57 18.93
CA LYS A 156 18.14 6.51 18.97
C LYS A 156 18.59 7.97 19.16
N ALA A 157 19.76 8.33 18.62
CA ALA A 157 20.33 9.66 18.81
C ALA A 157 19.55 10.76 18.07
N GLY A 158 18.64 10.39 17.17
CA GLY A 158 17.83 11.31 16.37
C GLY A 158 18.66 12.19 15.44
N GLY A 159 18.02 13.20 14.85
CA GLY A 159 18.66 14.21 14.01
C GLY A 159 18.59 13.97 12.50
N ILE A 160 19.15 14.91 11.74
CA ILE A 160 19.14 14.92 10.27
C ILE A 160 20.53 14.49 9.77
N ILE A 161 20.56 13.73 8.68
CA ILE A 161 21.78 13.31 7.99
C ILE A 161 21.64 13.69 6.52
N PHE A 162 22.67 14.31 5.95
CA PHE A 162 22.74 14.61 4.53
C PHE A 162 23.82 13.74 3.89
N LEU A 163 23.43 12.85 2.99
CA LEU A 163 24.36 12.01 2.24
C LEU A 163 24.73 12.72 0.93
N ASP A 164 25.83 13.45 0.94
CA ASP A 164 26.36 14.09 -0.26
C ASP A 164 27.35 13.18 -0.99
N ALA A 165 27.21 13.10 -2.31
CA ALA A 165 28.13 12.37 -3.16
C ALA A 165 27.91 12.74 -4.64
N PRO A 166 28.92 12.67 -5.51
CA PRO A 166 28.74 12.86 -6.95
C PRO A 166 27.73 11.89 -7.57
N GLY A 167 27.21 12.23 -8.75
CA GLY A 167 26.38 11.31 -9.54
C GLY A 167 27.11 9.99 -9.82
N GLY A 168 26.39 8.87 -9.81
CA GLY A 168 26.95 7.54 -10.10
C GLY A 168 27.68 6.85 -8.93
N THR A 169 27.77 7.48 -7.76
CA THR A 169 28.49 6.92 -6.58
C THR A 169 27.66 5.96 -5.72
N GLY A 170 26.48 5.54 -6.19
CA GLY A 170 25.66 4.54 -5.49
C GLY A 170 24.90 5.06 -4.25
N LYS A 171 24.61 6.36 -4.13
CA LYS A 171 23.80 6.90 -3.01
C LYS A 171 22.47 6.17 -2.82
N ILE A 172 21.76 5.92 -3.91
CA ILE A 172 20.49 5.19 -3.91
C ILE A 172 20.68 3.77 -3.39
N PHE A 173 21.77 3.11 -3.77
CA PHE A 173 22.10 1.76 -3.30
C PHE A 173 22.26 1.72 -1.78
N VAL A 174 23.00 2.68 -1.20
CA VAL A 174 23.16 2.80 0.26
C VAL A 174 21.82 3.06 0.94
N ILE A 175 21.00 3.96 0.40
CA ILE A 175 19.67 4.28 0.96
C ILE A 175 18.76 3.05 0.94
N ASN A 176 18.70 2.31 -0.17
CA ASN A 176 17.87 1.10 -0.26
C ASN A 176 18.32 0.01 0.71
N LEU A 177 19.62 -0.15 0.91
CA LEU A 177 20.15 -1.09 1.89
C LEU A 177 19.82 -0.68 3.33
N LEU A 178 19.87 0.63 3.65
CA LEU A 178 19.42 1.16 4.94
C LEU A 178 17.93 0.90 5.17
N LEU A 179 17.09 1.22 4.18
CA LEU A 179 15.65 0.98 4.24
C LEU A 179 15.36 -0.51 4.50
N ALA A 180 15.99 -1.39 3.72
CA ALA A 180 15.83 -2.83 3.89
C ALA A 180 16.28 -3.27 5.30
N LYS A 181 17.42 -2.78 5.78
CA LYS A 181 17.93 -3.17 7.11
C LYS A 181 17.03 -2.71 8.26
N ILE A 182 16.45 -1.51 8.18
CA ILE A 182 15.54 -0.99 9.20
C ILE A 182 14.22 -1.78 9.19
N ARG A 183 13.65 -2.03 8.01
CA ARG A 183 12.41 -2.81 7.86
C ARG A 183 12.58 -4.26 8.28
N GLN A 184 13.76 -4.85 8.04
CA GLN A 184 14.12 -6.20 8.51
C GLN A 184 14.11 -6.32 10.04
N GLN A 185 14.28 -5.20 10.75
CA GLN A 185 14.15 -5.14 12.21
C GLN A 185 12.71 -4.86 12.68
N SER A 186 11.72 -4.99 11.79
CA SER A 186 10.32 -4.64 12.02
C SER A 186 10.12 -3.18 12.48
N LYS A 187 11.02 -2.28 12.07
CA LYS A 187 10.93 -0.83 12.33
C LYS A 187 10.34 -0.12 11.10
N ILE A 188 9.67 1.00 11.35
CA ILE A 188 9.07 1.84 10.31
C ILE A 188 10.15 2.68 9.63
N ALA A 189 10.22 2.63 8.29
CA ALA A 189 11.13 3.43 7.48
C ALA A 189 10.41 3.98 6.24
N ILE A 190 10.12 5.28 6.23
CA ILE A 190 9.36 5.94 5.17
C ILE A 190 10.30 6.46 4.09
N ALA A 191 10.16 5.95 2.86
CA ALA A 191 10.96 6.35 1.71
C ALA A 191 10.23 7.42 0.88
N VAL A 192 10.78 8.63 0.85
CA VAL A 192 10.17 9.79 0.16
C VAL A 192 11.13 10.40 -0.84
N ALA A 193 10.65 10.68 -2.05
CA ALA A 193 11.39 11.36 -3.10
C ALA A 193 10.62 12.57 -3.64
N SER A 194 11.30 13.50 -4.31
CA SER A 194 10.66 14.69 -4.88
C SER A 194 9.85 14.37 -6.16
N SER A 195 10.36 13.46 -7.00
CA SER A 195 9.75 13.07 -8.28
C SER A 195 9.30 11.60 -8.30
N GLY A 196 8.37 11.27 -9.19
CA GLY A 196 7.90 9.89 -9.37
C GLY A 196 9.03 8.94 -9.80
N ILE A 197 9.90 9.39 -10.71
CA ILE A 197 11.05 8.60 -11.18
C ILE A 197 12.06 8.36 -10.06
N ALA A 198 12.29 9.34 -9.18
CA ALA A 198 13.16 9.13 -8.02
C ALA A 198 12.51 8.20 -6.98
N ALA A 199 11.18 8.25 -6.84
CA ALA A 199 10.45 7.38 -5.93
C ALA A 199 10.54 5.90 -6.35
N THR A 200 10.49 5.59 -7.65
CA THR A 200 10.59 4.20 -8.13
C THR A 200 11.97 3.59 -7.90
N LEU A 201 13.01 4.41 -7.74
CA LEU A 201 14.37 3.94 -7.42
C LEU A 201 14.52 3.58 -5.94
N LEU A 202 13.59 3.97 -5.07
CA LEU A 202 13.58 3.63 -3.66
C LEU A 202 12.61 2.48 -3.39
N HIS A 203 13.04 1.47 -2.65
CA HIS A 203 12.13 0.38 -2.26
C HIS A 203 10.99 0.92 -1.39
N GLY A 204 9.75 0.70 -1.81
CA GLY A 204 8.57 1.28 -1.17
C GLY A 204 8.48 2.81 -1.28
N GLY A 205 9.24 3.42 -2.19
CA GLY A 205 9.33 4.86 -2.37
C GLY A 205 8.04 5.51 -2.86
N ARG A 206 7.78 6.74 -2.40
CA ARG A 206 6.65 7.58 -2.83
C ARG A 206 7.10 9.01 -3.02
N THR A 207 6.34 9.78 -3.78
CA THR A 207 6.59 11.22 -3.90
C THR A 207 6.23 11.95 -2.60
N ALA A 208 6.95 13.02 -2.27
CA ALA A 208 6.65 13.88 -1.13
C ALA A 208 5.21 14.39 -1.15
N HIS A 209 4.71 14.73 -2.34
CA HIS A 209 3.31 15.10 -2.55
C HIS A 209 2.33 14.00 -2.12
N SER A 210 2.60 12.73 -2.50
CA SER A 210 1.74 11.59 -2.14
C SER A 210 1.80 11.25 -0.65
N THR A 211 2.99 11.29 -0.06
CA THR A 211 3.24 10.88 1.33
C THR A 211 2.79 11.95 2.32
N LEU A 212 3.19 13.21 2.10
CA LEU A 212 2.93 14.31 3.03
C LEU A 212 1.63 15.07 2.73
N LYS A 213 0.89 14.64 1.69
CA LYS A 213 -0.36 15.29 1.24
C LYS A 213 -0.19 16.79 0.97
N LEU A 214 0.95 17.15 0.38
CA LEU A 214 1.23 18.55 0.02
C LEU A 214 0.27 19.01 -1.09
N PRO A 215 -0.34 20.20 -0.96
CA PRO A 215 -1.22 20.74 -1.99
C PRO A 215 -0.45 20.96 -3.31
N LEU A 216 -1.05 20.52 -4.42
CA LEU A 216 -0.51 20.78 -5.76
C LEU A 216 -0.99 22.16 -6.21
N ASN A 217 -0.10 23.15 -6.18
CA ASN A 217 -0.37 24.44 -6.80
C ASN A 217 -0.17 24.31 -8.32
N LEU A 218 -1.26 24.05 -9.04
CA LEU A 218 -1.26 23.92 -10.52
C LEU A 218 -1.19 25.28 -11.25
N THR A 219 -1.01 26.39 -10.53
CA THR A 219 -1.10 27.76 -11.07
C THR A 219 0.23 28.38 -11.50
N GLN A 220 1.32 27.62 -11.58
CA GLN A 220 2.57 28.09 -12.19
C GLN A 220 2.80 27.38 -13.53
N CYS A 221 2.05 27.80 -14.55
CA CYS A 221 2.55 27.77 -15.92
C CYS A 221 3.65 28.83 -16.02
N GLU A 222 4.86 28.54 -15.56
CA GLU A 222 6.02 29.22 -16.11
C GLU A 222 6.18 28.70 -17.54
N ALA A 223 5.65 29.45 -18.51
CA ALA A 223 6.06 29.26 -19.89
C ALA A 223 7.59 29.39 -19.90
N PRO A 224 8.35 28.37 -20.31
CA PRO A 224 9.76 28.57 -20.57
C PRO A 224 9.84 29.47 -21.79
N LEU A 225 10.02 30.77 -21.56
CA LEU A 225 10.47 31.70 -22.57
C LEU A 225 11.91 31.31 -22.89
N CYS A 226 12.07 30.35 -23.81
CA CYS A 226 13.31 30.19 -24.53
C CYS A 226 13.51 31.43 -25.39
N ASN A 227 14.24 32.42 -24.87
CA ASN A 227 14.93 33.37 -25.73
C ASN A 227 16.16 32.66 -26.30
N ILE A 228 16.10 32.34 -27.60
CA ILE A 228 17.27 32.08 -28.43
C ILE A 228 17.71 33.43 -29.01
#